data_AF-A0A351G1J4-F1
#
_entry.id   AF-A0A351G1J4-F1
#
_cell.length_a   1.000
_cell.length_b   1.000
_cell.length_c   1.000
_cell.angle_alpha   90.00
_cell.angle_beta   90.00
_cell.angle_gamma   90.00
#
_symmetry.space_group_name_H-M   'P 1'
#
loop_
_entity.id
_entity.type
_entity.pdbx_description
1 polymer ?
#
loop_
_entity_poly.entity_id
_entity_poly.type
_entity_poly.pdbx_seq_one_letter_code
_entity_poly.pdbx_strand_id
1 'polypeptide(L)'
;MDVVILVAAMLVVGLLIGWFADKIFKGDRPKGLQGDLVAAVLTTLVVGLLDWYVIPMMNFSDTLKLLGVALEPALGALLVLWLMRRSN
;
A
#
# COMPACT_ATOMS: atom_id res chain seq x y z
N MET A 1 10.66 3.54 15.13
CA MET A 1 9.59 2.52 15.13
C MET A 1 10.24 1.17 14.95
N ASP A 2 9.78 0.15 15.67
CA ASP A 2 10.24 -1.22 15.44
C ASP A 2 9.78 -1.67 14.05
N VAL A 3 10.65 -2.37 13.30
CA VAL A 3 10.32 -2.87 11.96
C VAL A 3 9.13 -3.83 12.01
N VAL A 4 8.94 -4.53 13.14
CA VAL A 4 7.77 -5.39 13.37
C VAL A 4 6.47 -4.58 13.38
N ILE A 5 6.49 -3.41 14.02
CA ILE A 5 5.32 -2.51 14.08
C ILE A 5 5.03 -1.93 12.70
N LEU A 6 6.06 -1.59 11.93
CA LEU A 6 5.91 -1.13 10.54
C LEU A 6 5.24 -2.21 9.68
N VAL A 7 5.76 -3.44 9.71
CA VAL A 7 5.20 -4.57 8.94
C VAL A 7 3.75 -4.85 9.34
N ALA A 8 3.44 -4.83 10.64
CA ALA A 8 2.07 -4.97 11.13
C ALA A 8 1.15 -3.85 10.63
N ALA A 9 1.61 -2.60 10.65
CA ALA A 9 0.87 -1.47 10.10
C ALA A 9 0.62 -1.63 8.59
N MET A 10 1.63 -2.03 7.82
CA MET A 10 1.48 -2.26 6.37
C MET A 10 0.51 -3.39 6.06
N LEU A 11 0.53 -4.48 6.83
CA LEU A 11 -0.45 -5.55 6.70
C LEU A 11 -1.88 -5.03 6.92
N VAL A 12 -2.11 -4.28 7.99
CA VAL A 12 -3.43 -3.72 8.29
C VAL A 12 -3.88 -2.77 7.17
N VAL A 13 -3.01 -1.86 6.73
CA VAL A 13 -3.30 -0.90 5.65
C VAL A 13 -3.61 -1.65 4.35
N GLY A 14 -2.78 -2.62 3.96
CA GLY A 14 -2.98 -3.42 2.75
C GLY A 14 -4.31 -4.17 2.75
N LEU A 15 -4.67 -4.79 3.89
CA LEU A 15 -5.96 -5.47 4.05
C LEU A 15 -7.13 -4.49 3.93
N LEU A 16 -7.05 -3.32 4.58
CA LEU A 16 -8.09 -2.29 4.49
C LEU A 16 -8.25 -1.81 3.04
N ILE A 17 -7.16 -1.46 2.37
CA ILE A 17 -7.18 -0.98 0.99
C ILE A 17 -7.74 -2.05 0.04
N GLY A 18 -7.26 -3.29 0.11
CA GLY A 18 -7.77 -4.38 -0.72
C GLY A 18 -9.26 -4.68 -0.49
N TRP A 19 -9.72 -4.55 0.76
CA TRP A 19 -11.14 -4.70 1.08
C TRP A 19 -12.00 -3.56 0.52
N PHE A 20 -11.55 -2.31 0.66
CA PHE A 20 -12.25 -1.12 0.18
C PHE A 20 -12.09 -0.84 -1.32
N ALA A 21 -11.19 -1.54 -2.01
CA ALA A 21 -10.86 -1.29 -3.41
C ALA A 21 -12.06 -1.27 -4.35
N ASP A 22 -13.07 -2.10 -4.09
CA ASP A 22 -14.32 -2.19 -4.85
C ASP A 22 -15.20 -0.93 -4.69
N LYS A 23 -15.20 -0.31 -3.51
CA LYS A 23 -15.92 0.95 -3.27
C LYS A 23 -15.19 2.14 -3.88
N ILE A 24 -13.85 2.09 -3.91
CA ILE A 24 -13.00 3.16 -4.44
C ILE A 24 -13.03 3.13 -5.98
N PHE A 25 -12.82 1.95 -6.56
CA PHE A 25 -12.83 1.75 -8.01
C PHE A 25 -14.11 1.01 -8.40
N LYS A 26 -15.05 1.75 -8.98
CA LYS A 26 -16.27 1.19 -9.55
C LYS A 26 -15.88 0.22 -10.68
N GLY A 27 -16.09 -1.08 -10.49
CA GLY A 27 -15.81 -2.11 -11.48
C GLY A 27 -15.57 -3.47 -10.84
N ASP A 28 -15.81 -4.54 -11.61
CA ASP A 28 -15.65 -5.91 -11.12
C ASP A 28 -14.21 -6.18 -10.69
N ARG A 29 -14.05 -7.02 -9.66
CA ARG A 29 -12.74 -7.47 -9.20
C ARG A 29 -12.19 -8.51 -10.18
N PRO A 30 -11.12 -8.22 -10.94
CA PRO A 30 -10.64 -9.11 -12.00
C PRO A 30 -10.21 -10.49 -11.49
N LYS A 31 -9.75 -10.57 -10.23
CA LYS A 31 -9.39 -11.83 -9.54
C LYS A 31 -10.17 -12.06 -8.25
N GLY A 32 -11.34 -11.42 -8.10
CA GLY A 32 -12.13 -11.46 -6.87
C GLY A 32 -11.46 -10.76 -5.68
N LEU A 33 -12.07 -10.88 -4.49
CA LEU A 33 -11.60 -10.23 -3.26
C LEU A 33 -10.20 -10.70 -2.83
N GLN A 34 -9.93 -12.01 -2.95
CA GLN A 34 -8.64 -12.58 -2.55
C GLN A 34 -7.49 -12.01 -3.37
N GLY A 35 -7.69 -11.84 -4.69
CA GLY A 35 -6.69 -11.22 -5.55
C GLY A 35 -6.37 -9.78 -5.16
N ASP A 36 -7.40 -8.98 -4.87
CA ASP A 36 -7.23 -7.59 -4.42
C ASP A 36 -6.49 -7.52 -3.07
N LEU A 37 -6.84 -8.38 -2.11
CA LEU A 37 -6.18 -8.41 -0.79
C LEU A 37 -4.70 -8.77 -0.90
N VAL A 38 -4.38 -9.83 -1.66
CA VAL A 38 -2.99 -10.26 -1.85
C VAL A 38 -2.18 -9.18 -2.56
N ALA A 39 -2.72 -8.60 -3.64
CA ALA A 39 -2.03 -7.53 -4.36
C ALA A 39 -1.81 -6.28 -3.48
N ALA A 40 -2.82 -5.87 -2.71
CA ALA A 40 -2.71 -4.72 -1.81
C ALA A 40 -1.70 -4.94 -0.69
N VAL A 41 -1.71 -6.12 -0.06
CA VAL A 41 -0.78 -6.48 1.01
C VAL A 41 0.66 -6.55 0.49
N LEU A 42 0.89 -7.22 -0.64
CA LEU A 42 2.22 -7.29 -1.22
C LEU A 42 2.74 -5.91 -1.61
N THR A 43 1.87 -5.07 -2.20
CA THR A 43 2.27 -3.72 -2.60
C THR A 43 2.59 -2.84 -1.39
N THR A 44 1.73 -2.82 -0.38
CA THR A 44 1.98 -2.05 0.86
C THR A 44 3.23 -2.49 1.58
N LEU A 45 3.51 -3.79 1.64
CA LEU A 45 4.74 -4.31 2.25
C LEU A 45 5.98 -3.89 1.46
N VAL A 46 5.98 -4.06 0.14
CA VAL A 46 7.13 -3.71 -0.71
C VAL A 46 7.40 -2.21 -0.67
N VAL A 47 6.36 -1.39 -0.87
CA VAL A 47 6.49 0.08 -0.87
C VAL A 47 6.88 0.57 0.53
N GLY A 48 6.19 0.13 1.59
CA GLY A 48 6.49 0.57 2.96
C GLY A 48 7.89 0.17 3.44
N LEU A 49 8.40 -0.99 3.02
CA LEU A 49 9.79 -1.36 3.30
C LEU A 49 10.78 -0.52 2.49
N LEU A 50 10.51 -0.25 1.20
CA LEU A 50 11.35 0.65 0.40
C LEU A 50 11.41 2.03 1.03
N ASP A 51 10.26 2.59 1.41
CA ASP A 51 10.15 3.92 2.02
C ASP A 51 10.94 3.97 3.34
N TRP A 52 10.85 2.92 4.16
CA TRP A 52 11.59 2.83 5.41
C TRP A 52 13.11 2.95 5.24
N TYR A 53 13.67 2.43 4.14
CA TYR A 53 15.10 2.51 3.86
C TYR A 53 15.49 3.73 3.01
N VAL A 54 14.66 4.11 2.04
CA VAL A 54 14.99 5.12 1.03
C VAL A 54 14.72 6.54 1.53
N ILE A 55 13.60 6.79 2.20
CA ILE A 55 13.21 8.12 2.66
C ILE A 55 14.23 8.75 3.63
N PRO A 56 14.84 8.01 4.59
CA PRO A 56 15.91 8.56 5.42
C PRO A 56 17.11 9.08 4.62
N MET A 57 17.38 8.49 3.44
CA MET A 57 18.50 8.90 2.58
C MET A 57 18.21 10.19 1.79
N MET A 58 16.95 10.62 1.71
CA MET A 58 16.51 11.80 0.94
C MET A 58 16.64 13.13 1.71
N ASN A 59 17.16 13.10 2.94
CA ASN A 59 17.38 14.28 3.79
C ASN A 59 16.12 15.15 4.03
N PHE A 60 14.92 14.54 4.03
CA PHE A 60 13.66 15.21 4.35
C PHE A 60 13.51 15.53 5.85
N SER A 61 12.60 16.44 6.18
CA SER A 61 12.19 16.70 7.57
C SER A 61 11.41 15.51 8.14
N ASP A 62 11.49 15.29 9.45
CA ASP A 62 10.89 14.11 10.09
C ASP A 62 9.38 13.99 9.88
N THR A 63 8.67 15.13 9.79
CA THR A 63 7.25 15.17 9.46
C THR A 63 6.97 14.67 8.05
N LEU A 64 7.76 15.09 7.06
CA LEU A 64 7.62 14.63 5.67
C LEU A 64 7.95 13.14 5.55
N LYS A 65 8.93 12.64 6.31
CA LYS A 65 9.28 11.22 6.34
C LYS A 65 8.11 10.37 6.83
N LEU A 66 7.49 10.76 7.94
CA LEU A 66 6.35 10.03 8.51
C LEU A 66 5.14 10.03 7.57
N LEU A 67 4.89 11.15 6.87
CA LEU A 67 3.82 11.23 5.89
C LEU A 67 4.07 10.33 4.67
N GLY A 68 5.30 10.31 4.13
CA GLY A 68 5.67 9.44 3.02
C GLY A 68 5.46 7.96 3.36
N VAL A 69 6.11 7.49 4.43
CA VAL A 69 6.00 6.10 4.91
C VAL A 69 4.55 5.67 5.17
N ALA A 70 3.67 6.59 5.59
CA ALA A 70 2.27 6.26 5.86
C ALA A 70 1.38 6.25 4.60
N LEU A 71 1.59 7.18 3.68
CA LEU A 71 0.69 7.41 2.55
C LEU A 71 1.12 6.69 1.28
N GLU A 72 2.42 6.64 0.99
CA GLU A 72 2.96 6.03 -0.23
C GLU A 72 2.58 4.55 -0.37
N PRO A 73 2.61 3.71 0.69
CA PRO A 73 2.19 2.31 0.58
C PRO A 73 0.72 2.16 0.22
N ALA A 74 -0.15 2.98 0.83
CA ALA A 74 -1.59 2.96 0.58
C ALA A 74 -1.91 3.42 -0.86
N LEU A 75 -1.27 4.51 -1.31
CA LEU A 75 -1.41 5.02 -2.67
C LEU A 75 -0.85 4.04 -3.70
N GLY A 76 0.29 3.42 -3.42
CA GLY A 76 0.88 2.38 -4.25
C GLY A 76 -0.06 1.19 -4.42
N ALA A 77 -0.65 0.70 -3.34
CA ALA A 77 -1.64 -0.38 -3.40
C ALA A 77 -2.88 0.01 -4.21
N LEU A 78 -3.42 1.22 -4.02
CA LEU A 78 -4.53 1.71 -4.83
C LEU A 78 -4.18 1.79 -6.31
N LEU A 79 -2.97 2.25 -6.64
CA LEU A 79 -2.49 2.33 -8.03
C LEU A 79 -2.39 0.94 -8.66
N VAL A 80 -1.82 -0.04 -7.96
CA VAL A 80 -1.71 -1.43 -8.45
C VAL A 80 -3.10 -2.03 -8.67
N LEU A 81 -4.02 -1.86 -7.72
CA LEU A 81 -5.39 -2.36 -7.84
C LEU A 81 -6.18 -1.68 -8.96
N TRP A 82 -5.91 -0.40 -9.22
CA TRP A 82 -6.47 0.31 -10.38
C TRP A 82 -5.91 -0.23 -11.70
N LEU A 83 -4.59 -0.44 -11.78
CA LEU A 83 -3.95 -1.02 -12.97
C LEU A 83 -4.48 -2.41 -13.29
N MET A 84 -4.65 -3.26 -12.27
CA MET A 84 -5.23 -4.60 -12.42
C MET A 84 -6.64 -4.58 -13.01
N ARG A 85 -7.45 -3.58 -12.64
CA ARG A 85 -8.81 -3.39 -13.19
C ARG A 85 -8.81 -2.84 -14.61
N ARG A 86 -7.80 -2.05 -14.97
CA ARG A 86 -7.69 -1.45 -16.30
C ARG A 86 -7.09 -2.39 -17.35
N SER A 87 -6.31 -3.39 -16.92
CA SER A 87 -5.67 -4.37 -17.80
C SER A 87 -6.56 -5.57 -18.16
N ASN A 88 -7.77 -5.64 -17.62
CA ASN A 88 -8.76 -6.71 -17.86
C ASN A 88 -9.97 -6.14 -18.60
#